data_AF-A0A7N0TSE7-F1
#
_entry.id   AF-A0A7N0TSE7-F1
#
_cell.length_a   1.000
_cell.length_b   1.000
_cell.length_c   1.000
_cell.angle_alpha   90.00
_cell.angle_beta   90.00
_cell.angle_gamma   90.00
#
_symmetry.space_group_name_H-M   'P 1'
#
loop_
_entity.id
_entity.type
_entity.pdbx_description
1 polymer ?
#
loop_
_entity_poly.entity_id
_entity_poly.type
_entity_poly.pdbx_seq_one_letter_code
_entity_poly.pdbx_strand_id
1 'polypeptide(L)'
;MAEPYLITKLESAERTWKLLSVKLVDPDVTSNPSEYQKLAQSMSELDEVVSIFRNFKECEKQLQEAKAKEDVGDGDMAEMIALEIQDLNSQLKELEEKLKIMLLPSDPLDARNILIEVRAGTGGDEAGIWAGDLSCITMEQKELLEELAESVTATA
;
A
#
# COMPACT_ATOMS: atom_id res chain seq x y z
N MET A 1 -2.82 2.34 -13.41
CA MET A 1 -1.41 2.78 -13.46
C MET A 1 -1.17 3.54 -12.17
N ALA A 2 -0.20 3.09 -11.37
CA ALA A 2 0.13 3.69 -10.09
C ALA A 2 0.56 5.15 -10.24
N GLU A 3 0.29 5.97 -9.22
CA GLU A 3 0.65 7.38 -9.23
C GLU A 3 2.18 7.58 -9.35
N PRO A 4 2.68 8.49 -10.20
CA PRO A 4 4.12 8.65 -10.45
C PRO A 4 4.97 8.92 -9.20
N TYR A 5 4.38 9.60 -8.21
CA TYR A 5 5.02 9.87 -6.92
C TYR A 5 5.24 8.58 -6.10
N LEU A 6 4.29 7.64 -6.15
CA LEU A 6 4.34 6.36 -5.44
C LEU A 6 5.52 5.52 -5.93
N ILE A 7 5.64 5.39 -7.25
CA ILE A 7 6.72 4.65 -7.90
C ILE A 7 8.08 5.25 -7.54
N THR A 8 8.21 6.58 -7.56
CA THR A 8 9.45 7.27 -7.18
C THR A 8 9.87 6.96 -5.73
N LYS A 9 8.90 6.92 -4.80
CA LYS A 9 9.13 6.54 -3.40
C LYS A 9 9.59 5.09 -3.27
N LEU A 10 8.91 4.15 -3.93
CA LEU A 10 9.22 2.73 -3.90
C LEU A 10 10.59 2.43 -4.52
N GLU A 11 10.94 3.11 -5.60
CA GLU A 11 12.29 3.02 -6.17
C GLU A 11 13.36 3.53 -5.21
N SER A 12 13.09 4.62 -4.48
CA SER A 12 14.01 5.11 -3.46
C SER A 12 14.18 4.07 -2.34
N ALA A 13 13.10 3.44 -1.89
CA ALA A 13 13.14 2.37 -0.89
C ALA A 13 13.96 1.17 -1.38
N GLU A 14 13.75 0.73 -2.64
CA GLU A 14 14.53 -0.35 -3.26
C GLU A 14 16.02 -0.01 -3.36
N ARG A 15 16.38 1.23 -3.71
CA ARG A 15 17.78 1.69 -3.74
C ARG A 15 18.41 1.66 -2.35
N THR A 16 17.70 2.13 -1.33
CA THR A 16 18.18 2.09 0.06
C THR A 16 18.38 0.65 0.52
N TRP A 17 17.42 -0.24 0.26
CA TRP A 17 17.54 -1.67 0.57
C TRP A 17 18.77 -2.28 -0.10
N LYS A 18 19.02 -2.00 -1.39
CA LYS A 18 20.22 -2.48 -2.09
C LYS A 18 21.51 -1.97 -1.43
N LEU A 19 21.55 -0.69 -1.08
CA LEU A 19 22.70 -0.10 -0.40
C LEU A 19 22.96 -0.72 0.99
N LEU A 20 21.90 -0.98 1.76
CA LEU A 20 21.99 -1.68 3.05
C LEU A 20 22.48 -3.12 2.87
N SER A 21 21.96 -3.83 1.87
CA SER A 21 22.36 -5.21 1.58
C SER A 21 23.86 -5.33 1.25
N VAL A 22 24.41 -4.36 0.51
CA VAL A 22 25.86 -4.32 0.22
C VAL A 22 26.67 -4.01 1.49
N LYS A 23 26.22 -3.05 2.31
CA LYS A 23 26.91 -2.68 3.56
C LYS A 23 26.93 -3.83 4.58
N LEU A 24 25.89 -4.67 4.62
CA LEU A 24 25.85 -5.81 5.53
C LEU A 24 26.88 -6.90 5.21
N VAL A 25 27.44 -6.90 3.99
CA VAL A 25 28.50 -7.82 3.56
C VAL A 25 29.90 -7.21 3.79
N ASP A 26 29.98 -5.94 4.20
CA ASP A 26 31.23 -5.26 4.46
C ASP A 26 31.94 -5.86 5.70
N PRO A 27 33.22 -6.28 5.59
CA PRO A 27 34.03 -6.73 6.73
C PRO A 27 34.05 -5.76 7.92
N ASP A 28 34.04 -4.46 7.66
CA ASP A 28 34.09 -3.44 8.71
C ASP A 28 32.79 -3.43 9.53
N VAL A 29 31.64 -3.60 8.86
CA VAL A 29 30.31 -3.66 9.50
C VAL A 29 30.10 -5.00 10.20
N THR A 30 30.49 -6.11 9.58
CA THR A 30 30.34 -7.46 10.16
C THR A 30 31.22 -7.65 11.40
N SER A 31 32.33 -6.91 11.51
CA SER A 31 33.17 -6.89 12.70
C SER A 31 32.56 -6.10 13.89
N ASN A 32 31.51 -5.30 13.65
CA ASN A 32 30.82 -4.49 14.65
C ASN A 32 29.37 -4.97 14.88
N PRO A 33 29.12 -5.82 15.90
CA PRO A 33 27.80 -6.41 16.13
C PRO A 33 26.65 -5.41 16.30
N SER A 34 26.93 -4.24 16.92
CA SER A 34 25.91 -3.22 17.15
C SER A 34 25.48 -2.52 15.86
N GLU A 35 26.44 -2.25 14.98
CA GLU A 35 26.18 -1.62 13.69
C GLU A 35 25.52 -2.60 12.72
N TYR A 36 25.96 -3.86 12.71
CA TYR A 36 25.32 -4.93 11.97
C TYR A 36 23.84 -5.10 12.36
N GLN A 37 23.54 -5.15 13.66
CA GLN A 37 22.17 -5.31 14.14
C GLN A 37 21.25 -4.17 13.69
N LYS A 38 21.74 -2.92 13.76
CA LYS A 38 20.98 -1.74 13.30
C LYS A 38 20.69 -1.81 11.80
N LEU A 39 21.70 -2.12 10.99
CA LEU A 39 21.55 -2.21 9.55
C LEU A 39 20.65 -3.39 9.13
N ALA A 40 20.76 -4.53 9.82
CA ALA A 40 19.91 -5.69 9.59
C ALA A 40 18.44 -5.39 9.92
N GLN A 41 18.18 -4.66 11.02
CA GLN A 41 16.85 -4.22 11.38
C GLN A 41 16.25 -3.30 10.32
N SER A 42 16.99 -2.26 9.90
CA SER A 42 16.53 -1.35 8.84
C SER A 42 16.35 -2.05 7.48
N MET A 43 17.16 -3.06 7.17
CA MET A 43 16.95 -3.87 5.96
C MET A 43 15.65 -4.69 6.06
N SER A 44 15.41 -5.31 7.22
CA SER A 44 14.20 -6.10 7.47
C SER A 44 12.92 -5.25 7.37
N GLU A 45 12.95 -4.00 7.85
CA GLU A 45 11.83 -3.06 7.74
C GLU A 45 11.48 -2.74 6.28
N LEU A 46 12.47 -2.73 5.39
CA LEU A 46 12.29 -2.46 3.97
C LEU A 46 12.03 -3.73 3.14
N ASP A 47 12.31 -4.91 3.68
CA ASP A 47 12.32 -6.16 2.92
C ASP A 47 10.93 -6.52 2.38
N GLU A 48 9.90 -6.38 3.21
CA GLU A 48 8.51 -6.65 2.84
C GLU A 48 8.04 -5.71 1.71
N VAL A 49 8.27 -4.41 1.87
CA VAL A 49 7.89 -3.39 0.88
C VAL A 49 8.61 -3.63 -0.45
N VAL A 50 9.92 -3.93 -0.40
CA VAL A 50 10.72 -4.18 -1.61
C VAL A 50 10.32 -5.49 -2.29
N SER A 51 10.00 -6.53 -1.53
CA SER A 51 9.51 -7.81 -2.05
C SER A 51 8.22 -7.62 -2.85
N ILE A 52 7.23 -6.93 -2.27
CA ILE A 52 5.96 -6.66 -2.94
C ILE A 52 6.16 -5.76 -4.17
N PHE A 53 7.04 -4.75 -4.07
CA PHE A 53 7.35 -3.88 -5.21
C PHE A 53 8.04 -4.63 -6.36
N ARG A 54 8.90 -5.61 -6.07
CA ARG A 54 9.49 -6.48 -7.10
C ARG A 54 8.44 -7.35 -7.77
N ASN A 55 7.51 -7.92 -7.00
CA ASN A 55 6.39 -8.68 -7.56
C ASN A 55 5.50 -7.81 -8.45
N PHE A 56 5.25 -6.56 -8.04
CA PHE A 56 4.54 -5.57 -8.87
C PHE A 56 5.24 -5.33 -10.21
N LYS A 57 6.56 -5.10 -10.20
CA LYS A 57 7.37 -4.92 -11.43
C LYS A 57 7.34 -6.15 -12.33
N GLU A 58 7.42 -7.34 -11.76
CA GLU A 58 7.38 -8.58 -12.52
C GLU A 58 5.99 -8.79 -13.14
N CYS A 59 4.92 -8.55 -12.40
CA CYS A 59 3.55 -8.60 -12.91
C CYS A 59 3.33 -7.57 -14.04
N GLU A 60 3.89 -6.37 -13.91
CA GLU A 60 3.85 -5.35 -14.96
C GLU A 60 4.59 -5.81 -16.23
N LYS A 61 5.75 -6.44 -16.07
CA LYS A 61 6.51 -7.03 -17.18
C LYS A 61 5.75 -8.17 -17.86
N GLN A 62 5.16 -9.07 -17.08
CA GLN A 62 4.32 -10.16 -17.62
C GLN A 62 3.11 -9.61 -18.38
N LEU A 63 2.46 -8.57 -17.87
CA LEU A 63 1.34 -7.91 -18.54
C LEU A 63 1.78 -7.31 -19.90
N GLN A 64 2.95 -6.68 -19.95
CA GLN A 64 3.48 -6.14 -21.21
C GLN A 64 3.81 -7.26 -22.21
N GLU A 65 4.41 -8.35 -21.75
CA GLU A 65 4.71 -9.52 -22.57
C GLU A 65 3.43 -10.21 -23.09
N ALA A 66 2.38 -10.30 -22.27
CA ALA A 66 1.09 -10.87 -22.67
C ALA A 66 0.39 -10.00 -23.71
N LYS A 67 0.35 -8.67 -23.49
CA LYS A 67 -0.19 -7.71 -24.46
C LYS A 67 0.54 -7.74 -25.81
N ALA A 68 1.86 -7.92 -25.79
CA ALA A 68 2.63 -8.04 -27.03
C ALA A 68 2.32 -9.31 -27.84
N LYS A 69 1.78 -10.35 -27.20
CA LYS A 69 1.35 -11.61 -27.84
C LYS A 69 -0.09 -11.55 -28.34
N GLU A 70 -0.92 -10.67 -27.77
CA GLU A 70 -2.34 -10.50 -28.12
C GLU A 70 -2.52 -10.22 -29.62
N ASP A 71 -1.66 -9.38 -30.19
CA ASP A 71 -1.69 -9.02 -31.62
C ASP A 71 -1.26 -10.15 -32.58
N VAL A 72 -0.71 -11.26 -32.06
CA VAL A 72 -0.09 -12.34 -32.85
C VAL A 72 -0.85 -13.67 -32.73
N GLY A 73 -1.80 -13.78 -31.80
CA GLY A 73 -2.56 -15.01 -31.53
C GLY A 73 -3.66 -15.30 -32.57
N ASP A 74 -3.87 -16.58 -32.88
CA ASP A 74 -5.09 -17.05 -33.53
C ASP A 74 -6.24 -17.18 -32.52
N GLY A 75 -7.49 -17.34 -32.99
CA GLY A 75 -8.71 -17.13 -32.19
C GLY A 75 -8.71 -17.75 -30.78
N ASP A 76 -8.43 -19.05 -30.66
CA ASP A 76 -8.40 -19.74 -29.36
C ASP A 76 -7.25 -19.26 -28.46
N MET A 77 -6.10 -18.91 -29.06
CA MET A 77 -4.95 -18.36 -28.34
C MET A 77 -5.21 -16.93 -27.86
N ALA A 78 -5.91 -16.12 -28.65
CA ALA A 78 -6.27 -14.75 -28.32
C ALA A 78 -7.20 -14.68 -27.10
N GLU A 79 -8.19 -15.59 -27.01
CA GLU A 79 -9.07 -15.68 -25.83
C GLU A 79 -8.30 -16.05 -24.56
N MET A 80 -7.35 -16.99 -24.63
CA MET A 80 -6.51 -17.33 -23.48
C MET A 80 -5.62 -16.16 -23.04
N ILE A 81 -5.03 -15.44 -23.98
CA ILE A 81 -4.19 -14.26 -23.70
C ILE A 81 -5.03 -13.14 -23.06
N ALA A 82 -6.27 -12.92 -23.54
CA ALA A 82 -7.16 -11.92 -22.96
C ALA A 82 -7.51 -12.22 -21.50
N LEU A 83 -7.74 -13.50 -21.16
CA LEU A 83 -7.98 -13.94 -19.77
C LEU A 83 -6.72 -13.76 -18.90
N GLU A 84 -5.54 -14.08 -19.42
CA GLU A 84 -4.27 -13.85 -18.73
C GLU A 84 -4.03 -12.36 -18.45
N ILE A 85 -4.28 -11.49 -19.43
CA ILE A 85 -4.22 -10.04 -19.28
C ILE A 85 -5.19 -9.55 -18.21
N GLN A 86 -6.42 -10.09 -18.18
CA GLN A 86 -7.41 -9.73 -17.16
C GLN A 86 -6.93 -10.10 -15.75
N ASP A 87 -6.41 -11.31 -15.57
CA ASP A 87 -5.89 -11.78 -14.29
C ASP A 87 -4.69 -10.96 -13.81
N LEU A 88 -3.71 -10.72 -14.70
CA LEU A 88 -2.55 -9.88 -14.42
C LEU A 88 -2.93 -8.43 -14.06
N ASN A 89 -3.97 -7.87 -14.68
CA ASN A 89 -4.49 -6.55 -14.29
C ASN A 89 -5.12 -6.57 -12.89
N SER A 90 -5.82 -7.63 -12.52
CA SER A 90 -6.40 -7.79 -11.18
C SER A 90 -5.29 -7.88 -10.13
N GLN A 91 -4.29 -8.74 -10.37
CA GLN A 91 -3.14 -8.89 -9.49
C GLN A 91 -2.36 -7.58 -9.33
N LEU A 92 -2.15 -6.84 -10.42
CA LEU A 92 -1.50 -5.52 -10.38
C LEU A 92 -2.25 -4.54 -9.48
N LYS A 93 -3.58 -4.54 -9.55
CA LYS A 93 -4.42 -3.65 -8.73
C LYS A 93 -4.31 -4.00 -7.24
N GLU A 94 -4.37 -5.28 -6.90
CA GLU A 94 -4.20 -5.74 -5.52
C GLU A 94 -2.81 -5.40 -4.96
N LEU A 95 -1.76 -5.59 -5.77
CA LEU A 95 -0.39 -5.23 -5.39
C LEU A 95 -0.23 -3.72 -5.21
N GLU A 96 -0.86 -2.92 -6.08
CA GLU A 96 -0.87 -1.46 -5.95
C GLU A 96 -1.55 -0.99 -4.65
N GLU A 97 -2.70 -1.57 -4.31
CA GLU A 97 -3.42 -1.27 -3.07
C GLU A 97 -2.61 -1.65 -1.82
N LYS A 98 -1.99 -2.84 -1.82
CA LYS A 98 -1.08 -3.26 -0.74
C LYS A 98 0.09 -2.30 -0.57
N LEU A 99 0.73 -1.90 -1.66
CA LEU A 99 1.86 -0.96 -1.63
C LEU A 99 1.43 0.43 -1.12
N LYS A 100 0.23 0.89 -1.49
CA LYS A 100 -0.32 2.16 -0.96
C LYS A 100 -0.48 2.11 0.55
N ILE A 101 -1.03 1.04 1.08
CA ILE A 101 -1.22 0.85 2.53
C ILE A 101 0.14 0.83 3.24
N MET A 102 1.12 0.09 2.74
CA MET A 102 2.45 -0.01 3.36
C MET A 102 3.25 1.29 3.34
N LEU A 103 2.93 2.21 2.43
CA LEU A 103 3.58 3.52 2.35
C LEU A 103 2.92 4.59 3.23
N LEU A 104 1.80 4.26 3.86
CA LEU A 104 1.24 5.11 4.90
C LEU A 104 2.21 5.09 6.09
N PRO A 105 2.61 6.28 6.59
CA PRO A 105 3.40 6.31 7.82
C PRO A 105 2.57 5.64 8.92
N SER A 106 3.17 4.70 9.65
CA SER A 106 2.51 4.11 10.82
C SER A 106 2.25 5.24 11.82
N ASP A 107 0.98 5.60 12.03
CA ASP A 107 0.64 6.59 13.04
C ASP A 107 0.63 5.87 14.41
N PRO A 108 1.43 6.30 15.40
CA PRO A 108 1.33 5.77 16.76
C PRO A 108 -0.06 5.96 17.40
N LEU A 109 -0.96 6.72 16.78
CA LEU A 109 -2.37 6.87 17.14
C LEU A 109 -3.31 5.89 16.43
N ASP A 110 -2.89 5.19 15.36
CA ASP A 110 -3.77 4.30 14.58
C ASP A 110 -4.40 3.19 15.43
N ALA A 111 -3.67 2.71 16.45
CA ALA A 111 -4.15 1.68 17.36
C ALA A 111 -5.00 2.20 18.55
N ARG A 112 -5.28 3.50 18.61
CA ARG A 112 -5.98 4.13 19.74
C ARG A 112 -7.36 4.62 19.36
N ASN A 113 -8.29 4.51 20.30
CA ASN A 113 -9.62 5.11 20.16
C ASN A 113 -9.51 6.63 20.08
N ILE A 114 -10.27 7.23 19.17
CA ILE A 114 -10.35 8.68 18.99
C ILE A 114 -11.66 9.18 19.61
N LEU A 115 -11.58 10.25 20.41
CA LEU A 115 -12.74 11.00 20.88
C LEU A 115 -12.94 12.20 19.96
N ILE A 116 -14.08 12.27 19.28
CA ILE A 116 -14.47 13.42 18.46
C ILE A 116 -15.46 14.26 19.25
N GLU A 117 -15.11 15.53 19.52
CA GLU A 117 -16.00 16.50 20.15
C GLU A 117 -16.38 17.59 19.15
N VAL A 118 -17.67 17.67 18.80
CA VAL A 118 -18.20 18.71 17.91
C VAL A 118 -18.78 19.84 18.77
N ARG A 119 -18.28 21.06 18.59
CA ARG A 119 -18.77 22.26 19.28
C ARG A 119 -19.21 23.32 18.27
N ALA A 120 -20.36 23.93 18.51
CA ALA A 120 -20.79 25.10 17.75
C ALA A 120 -19.85 26.29 18.03
N GLY A 121 -19.29 26.87 16.97
CA GLY A 121 -18.46 28.06 17.03
C GLY A 121 -19.28 29.35 16.96
N THR A 122 -18.68 30.41 16.43
CA THR A 122 -19.38 31.68 16.15
C THR A 122 -20.31 31.52 14.95
N GLY A 123 -21.54 32.04 15.04
CA GLY A 123 -22.55 31.91 13.97
C GLY A 123 -23.98 31.70 14.46
N GLY A 124 -24.21 31.61 15.78
CA GLY A 124 -25.55 31.47 16.34
C GLY A 124 -26.21 30.15 15.93
N ASP A 125 -27.48 30.22 15.53
CA ASP A 125 -28.28 29.03 15.20
C ASP A 125 -27.70 28.24 14.01
N GLU A 126 -27.09 28.91 13.03
CA GLU A 126 -26.48 28.24 11.87
C GLU A 126 -25.26 27.40 12.27
N ALA A 127 -24.46 27.87 13.23
CA ALA A 127 -23.32 27.11 13.76
C ALA A 127 -23.78 25.87 14.55
N GLY A 128 -24.94 25.95 15.21
CA GLY A 128 -25.57 24.81 15.89
C GLY A 128 -26.07 23.75 14.91
N ILE A 129 -26.74 24.17 13.82
CA ILE A 129 -27.21 23.27 12.76
C ILE A 129 -26.02 22.57 12.10
N TRP A 130 -24.98 23.30 11.73
CA TRP A 130 -23.80 22.73 11.08
C TRP A 130 -23.04 21.75 12.00
N ALA A 131 -22.96 22.04 13.30
CA ALA A 131 -22.42 21.11 14.28
C ALA A 131 -23.26 19.81 14.38
N GLY A 132 -24.59 19.94 14.29
CA GLY A 132 -25.50 18.79 14.23
C GLY A 132 -25.26 17.93 12.98
N ASP A 133 -25.15 18.54 11.81
CA ASP A 133 -24.89 17.85 10.54
C ASP A 133 -23.55 17.10 10.59
N LEU A 134 -22.50 17.74 11.08
CA LEU A 134 -21.19 17.10 11.29
C LEU A 134 -21.26 15.94 12.28
N SER A 135 -22.01 16.09 13.37
CA SER A 135 -22.22 14.99 14.31
C SER A 135 -22.93 13.82 13.64
N CYS A 136 -23.90 14.08 12.76
CA CYS A 136 -24.61 13.03 12.02
C CYS A 136 -23.67 12.30 11.05
N ILE A 137 -22.94 13.05 10.21
CA ILE A 137 -21.99 12.49 9.24
C ILE A 137 -20.91 11.65 9.95
N THR A 138 -20.36 12.17 11.05
CA THR A 138 -19.31 11.44 11.81
C THR A 138 -19.83 10.15 12.45
N MET A 139 -21.10 10.10 12.88
CA MET A 139 -21.74 8.86 13.39
C MET A 139 -21.99 7.85 12.27
N GLU A 140 -22.51 8.29 11.12
CA GLU A 140 -22.74 7.42 9.95
C GLU A 140 -21.43 6.80 9.46
N GLN A 141 -20.35 7.60 9.37
CA GLN A 141 -19.04 7.08 8.98
C GLN A 141 -18.49 6.07 9.99
N LYS A 142 -18.72 6.26 11.29
CA LYS A 142 -18.34 5.30 12.32
C LYS A 142 -19.06 3.96 12.13
N GLU A 143 -20.37 3.99 11.88
CA GLU A 143 -21.17 2.78 11.69
C GLU A 143 -20.72 2.00 10.44
N LEU A 144 -20.46 2.69 9.33
CA LEU A 144 -19.92 2.08 8.11
C LEU A 144 -18.55 1.42 8.34
N LEU A 145 -17.68 2.05 9.13
CA LEU A 145 -16.36 1.49 9.47
C LEU A 145 -16.48 0.25 10.37
N GLU A 146 -17.45 0.23 11.29
CA GLU A 146 -17.76 -0.94 12.13
C GLU A 146 -18.26 -2.11 11.29
N GLU A 147 -19.21 -1.87 10.38
CA GLU A 147 -19.71 -2.89 9.44
C GLU A 147 -18.59 -3.44 8.54
N LEU A 148 -17.73 -2.55 8.02
CA LEU A 148 -16.59 -2.96 7.19
C LEU A 148 -15.61 -3.84 7.98
N ALA A 149 -15.28 -3.47 9.23
CA ALA A 149 -14.40 -4.25 10.08
C ALA A 149 -14.96 -5.66 10.40
N GLU A 150 -16.27 -5.76 10.64
CA GLU A 150 -16.96 -7.05 10.82
C GLU A 150 -16.91 -7.90 9.53
N SER A 151 -17.07 -7.30 8.35
CA SER A 151 -17.04 -8.02 7.08
C SER A 151 -15.65 -8.59 6.73
N VAL A 152 -14.57 -7.85 7.05
CA VAL A 152 -13.19 -8.29 6.81
C VAL A 152 -12.82 -9.44 7.74
N THR A 153 -13.26 -9.41 9.00
CA THR A 153 -13.00 -10.48 9.98
C THR A 153 -13.82 -11.74 9.72
N ALA A 154 -15.00 -11.64 9.09
CA ALA A 154 -15.82 -12.79 8.71
C ALA A 154 -15.28 -13.59 7.50
N THR A 155 -14.38 -12.99 6.71
CA THR A 155 -13.85 -13.56 5.46
C THR A 155 -12.41 -14.11 5.61
N ALA A 156 -11.78 -13.92 6.77
CA ALA A 156 -10.44 -14.41 7.11
C ALA A 156 -10.49 -15.63 8.06
#